data_AF-A0A1A8YIJ7-F1
#
_entry.id   AF-A0A1A8YIJ7-F1
#
_cell.length_a   1.000
_cell.length_b   1.000
_cell.length_c   1.000
_cell.angle_alpha   90.00
_cell.angle_beta   90.00
_cell.angle_gamma   90.00
#
_symmetry.space_group_name_H-M   'P 1'
#
loop_
_entity.id
_entity.type
_entity.pdbx_description
1 polymer ?
#
loop_
_entity_poly.entity_id
_entity_poly.type
_entity_poly.pdbx_seq_one_letter_code
_entity_poly.pdbx_strand_id
1 'polypeptide(L)'
;MIRCPFCSESLVLFKGNVVVVKTLAKLTLSRDRVKAKRAHKEGIPIPCRYSPSHTLKSNDERRRYTDSEMKLLYKKRENNEMIMSLVTEEEDDLWHLYNLLSVGDQVEAYTSRKVHKELGNNYATEIRKMVLSLCVTKIDFDSANNNLRVAGRNVKNNEFVKIGQYHTFDIGINEKIKIVKKNWDHIFKEKLEECTNIRNTSEVGILLIDCGHANMYLLTENLYKNVFSVNKIIHKKKEKNNNSLYRKHIDSFYKEVLNSLCQNINFEKIKCIVLGGPGFFKNDFFHFIYNKSEIKNEKKILNIQDKFLIIKTSSIYKTSINEIIKDEHMKKKILNMKVVSHIDILNTFYKIFEKNEEKVCYGDAEVRHASSQNAIDSLLITDSIFRNCDVLRRKAYVNMVEQVKKTGGKVYIFSDQHTSGEQLNSLTGIAAILKFPVFFENNNELGDVKREDVTQHRGDFV
;
A
#
# COMPACT_ATOMS: atom_id res chain seq x y z
N MET A 1 -23.21 -14.69 -46.40
CA MET A 1 -23.24 -14.40 -44.96
C MET A 1 -23.14 -15.73 -44.23
N ILE A 2 -22.05 -15.97 -43.51
CA ILE A 2 -21.90 -17.15 -42.65
C ILE A 2 -22.14 -16.65 -41.21
N ARG A 3 -23.13 -17.20 -40.49
CA ARG A 3 -23.40 -16.83 -39.09
C ARG A 3 -22.63 -17.77 -38.17
N CYS A 4 -21.81 -17.21 -37.28
CA CYS A 4 -21.16 -17.96 -36.19
C CYS A 4 -22.14 -18.06 -35.00
N PRO A 5 -22.30 -19.22 -34.32
CA PRO A 5 -23.39 -19.42 -33.36
C PRO A 5 -23.19 -18.75 -31.99
N PHE A 6 -22.05 -18.07 -31.74
CA PHE A 6 -21.66 -17.67 -30.38
C PHE A 6 -21.42 -16.17 -30.16
N CYS A 7 -21.60 -15.30 -31.16
CA CYS A 7 -21.52 -13.83 -30.99
C CYS A 7 -22.49 -13.09 -31.90
N SER A 8 -23.24 -12.12 -31.35
CA SER A 8 -24.19 -11.28 -32.06
C SER A 8 -23.51 -10.12 -32.80
N GLU A 9 -22.63 -10.42 -33.76
CA GLU A 9 -22.02 -9.42 -34.66
C GLU A 9 -22.02 -9.93 -36.12
N SER A 10 -22.35 -9.05 -37.07
CA SER A 10 -22.49 -9.37 -38.50
C SER A 10 -21.19 -9.06 -39.25
N LEU A 11 -20.59 -10.04 -39.92
CA LEU A 11 -19.41 -9.87 -40.78
C LEU A 11 -19.81 -9.70 -42.26
N VAL A 12 -19.27 -8.68 -42.94
CA VAL A 12 -19.40 -8.50 -44.39
C VAL A 12 -18.01 -8.44 -45.03
N LEU A 13 -17.79 -9.28 -46.04
CA LEU A 13 -16.55 -9.35 -46.83
C LEU A 13 -16.60 -8.36 -47.99
N PHE A 14 -15.56 -7.54 -48.15
CA PHE A 14 -15.38 -6.71 -49.34
C PHE A 14 -13.93 -6.79 -49.81
N LYS A 15 -13.72 -7.29 -51.05
CA LYS A 15 -12.43 -7.36 -51.76
C LYS A 15 -11.20 -7.72 -50.90
N GLY A 16 -11.25 -8.89 -50.26
CA GLY A 16 -10.05 -9.55 -49.69
C GLY A 16 -9.60 -9.13 -48.29
N ASN A 17 -10.25 -8.16 -47.64
CA ASN A 17 -9.97 -7.79 -46.25
C ASN A 17 -11.25 -7.91 -45.38
N VAL A 18 -11.12 -8.44 -44.15
CA VAL A 18 -12.21 -8.56 -43.18
C VAL A 18 -12.22 -7.32 -42.29
N VAL A 19 -13.36 -6.62 -42.21
CA VAL A 19 -13.56 -5.44 -41.34
C VAL A 19 -14.70 -5.73 -40.37
N VAL A 20 -14.44 -5.54 -39.07
CA VAL A 20 -15.45 -5.64 -38.00
C VAL A 20 -16.04 -4.25 -37.76
N VAL A 21 -17.36 -4.10 -37.88
CA VAL A 21 -18.04 -2.81 -37.67
C VAL A 21 -18.98 -2.92 -36.46
N LYS A 22 -18.72 -2.13 -35.42
CA LYS A 22 -19.64 -1.93 -34.29
C LYS A 22 -20.57 -0.75 -34.57
N THR A 23 -21.87 -1.03 -34.56
CA THR A 23 -23.03 -0.11 -34.44
C THR A 23 -23.34 0.87 -35.59
N LEU A 24 -24.61 0.81 -36.04
CA LEU A 24 -25.23 1.56 -37.14
C LEU A 24 -25.92 2.83 -36.63
N ALA A 25 -25.67 3.98 -37.28
CA ALA A 25 -26.67 5.04 -37.41
C ALA A 25 -26.44 5.90 -38.68
N LYS A 26 -27.29 5.64 -39.68
CA LYS A 26 -27.74 6.47 -40.83
C LYS A 26 -26.78 7.52 -41.42
N LEU A 27 -26.19 7.20 -42.58
CA LEU A 27 -25.72 8.19 -43.55
C LEU A 27 -26.20 7.81 -44.97
N THR A 28 -27.13 8.60 -45.49
CA THR A 28 -27.60 8.61 -46.88
C THR A 28 -26.53 9.24 -47.78
N LEU A 29 -26.24 8.58 -48.91
CA LEU A 29 -25.24 8.97 -49.91
C LEU A 29 -25.84 9.80 -51.05
N SER A 30 -25.20 10.92 -51.41
CA SER A 30 -25.19 11.51 -52.76
C SER A 30 -23.88 12.27 -52.94
N ARG A 31 -22.91 11.75 -53.72
CA ARG A 31 -22.64 11.92 -55.17
C ARG A 31 -22.15 13.34 -55.58
N ASP A 32 -20.94 13.32 -56.14
CA ASP A 32 -20.34 14.22 -57.16
C ASP A 32 -19.38 15.35 -56.76
N ARG A 33 -18.10 15.07 -57.10
CA ARG A 33 -17.02 15.88 -57.72
C ARG A 33 -17.00 17.42 -57.55
N VAL A 34 -15.82 17.96 -57.19
CA VAL A 34 -14.88 18.80 -58.01
C VAL A 34 -14.03 19.71 -57.10
N LYS A 35 -12.77 19.90 -57.51
CA LYS A 35 -11.67 20.66 -56.89
C LYS A 35 -11.86 22.20 -56.85
N ALA A 36 -11.25 22.80 -55.81
CA ALA A 36 -10.48 24.06 -55.75
C ALA A 36 -11.06 25.40 -56.26
N LYS A 37 -11.06 26.44 -55.40
CA LYS A 37 -10.38 27.73 -55.60
C LYS A 37 -10.54 28.71 -54.42
N ARG A 38 -9.48 29.49 -54.19
CA ARG A 38 -9.39 30.73 -53.37
C ARG A 38 -10.37 31.82 -53.87
N ALA A 39 -10.88 32.68 -52.98
CA ALA A 39 -10.85 34.15 -53.13
C ALA A 39 -11.48 34.89 -51.93
N HIS A 40 -10.91 36.07 -51.67
CA HIS A 40 -11.27 37.12 -50.70
C HIS A 40 -12.68 37.73 -50.84
N LYS A 41 -13.21 38.29 -49.74
CA LYS A 41 -13.66 39.71 -49.53
C LYS A 41 -14.61 39.77 -48.31
N GLU A 42 -14.23 40.45 -47.24
CA GLU A 42 -14.61 41.83 -46.87
C GLU A 42 -16.13 42.04 -46.64
N GLY A 43 -16.51 42.51 -45.44
CA GLY A 43 -17.87 42.97 -45.15
C GLY A 43 -18.22 43.14 -43.66
N ILE A 44 -17.69 44.20 -43.05
CA ILE A 44 -18.28 45.15 -42.07
C ILE A 44 -19.11 44.60 -40.87
N PRO A 45 -18.83 45.05 -39.62
CA PRO A 45 -19.54 44.65 -38.40
C PRO A 45 -20.73 45.56 -38.06
N ILE A 46 -21.74 45.03 -37.36
CA ILE A 46 -22.81 45.81 -36.72
C ILE A 46 -22.92 45.40 -35.24
N PRO A 47 -23.07 46.35 -34.30
CA PRO A 47 -22.80 46.15 -32.87
C PRO A 47 -24.07 45.80 -32.08
N CYS A 48 -23.92 45.18 -30.92
CA CYS A 48 -24.98 45.13 -29.92
C CYS A 48 -24.46 45.65 -28.57
N ARG A 49 -24.94 46.84 -28.22
CA ARG A 49 -25.01 47.38 -26.87
C ARG A 49 -25.97 46.52 -26.06
N TYR A 50 -25.62 46.19 -24.82
CA TYR A 50 -26.43 46.44 -23.61
C TYR A 50 -25.63 45.99 -22.39
N SER A 51 -25.47 46.92 -21.45
CA SER A 51 -24.88 46.73 -20.12
C SER A 51 -26.00 46.95 -19.07
N PRO A 52 -25.72 46.92 -17.76
CA PRO A 52 -25.67 45.75 -16.90
C PRO A 52 -26.68 45.85 -15.73
N SER A 53 -26.96 44.75 -15.03
CA SER A 53 -27.18 44.67 -13.56
C SER A 53 -28.06 43.48 -13.21
N HIS A 54 -27.46 42.46 -12.60
CA HIS A 54 -28.08 41.82 -11.45
C HIS A 54 -26.96 41.20 -10.61
N THR A 55 -26.82 41.78 -9.43
CA THR A 55 -25.99 41.38 -8.32
C THR A 55 -26.39 39.97 -7.85
N LEU A 56 -25.65 38.97 -8.28
CA LEU A 56 -25.64 37.66 -7.64
C LEU A 56 -24.49 37.64 -6.63
N LYS A 57 -24.90 37.58 -5.36
CA LYS A 57 -24.03 37.35 -4.20
C LYS A 57 -23.06 36.21 -4.53
N SER A 58 -21.78 36.49 -4.36
CA SER A 58 -20.70 35.53 -4.38
C SER A 58 -20.94 34.47 -3.29
N ASN A 59 -21.58 33.37 -3.66
CA ASN A 59 -21.32 32.10 -2.99
C ASN A 59 -19.93 31.68 -3.46
N ASP A 60 -18.93 32.10 -2.68
CA ASP A 60 -17.56 31.63 -2.74
C ASP A 60 -17.59 30.14 -2.33
N GLU A 61 -18.07 29.29 -3.24
CA GLU A 61 -17.81 27.85 -3.23
C GLU A 61 -16.32 27.67 -3.53
N ARG A 62 -15.50 28.01 -2.53
CA ARG A 62 -14.21 27.37 -2.37
C ARG A 62 -14.50 25.88 -2.26
N ARG A 63 -14.32 25.19 -3.38
CA ARG A 63 -13.98 23.77 -3.41
C ARG A 63 -12.85 23.57 -2.41
N ARG A 64 -13.20 23.24 -1.18
CA ARG A 64 -12.28 22.65 -0.22
C ARG A 64 -11.93 21.32 -0.87
N TYR A 65 -10.78 21.29 -1.53
CA TYR A 65 -10.06 20.04 -1.73
C TYR A 65 -9.99 19.41 -0.34
N THR A 66 -10.70 18.30 -0.17
CA THR A 66 -10.69 17.52 1.05
C THR A 66 -9.28 16.95 1.16
N ASP A 67 -8.52 17.46 2.13
CA ASP A 67 -7.31 16.78 2.59
C ASP A 67 -7.71 15.33 2.90
N SER A 68 -7.02 14.39 2.24
CA SER A 68 -7.32 12.96 2.25
C SER A 68 -6.62 12.35 3.46
N GLU A 69 -7.36 12.01 4.49
CA GLU A 69 -6.83 11.56 5.78
C GLU A 69 -7.69 10.47 6.39
N MET A 70 -7.10 9.55 7.16
CA MET A 70 -7.89 8.68 8.01
C MET A 70 -8.67 9.52 9.02
N LYS A 71 -9.96 9.71 8.78
CA LYS A 71 -10.77 10.62 9.58
C LYS A 71 -11.28 9.93 10.84
N LEU A 72 -10.69 10.30 11.97
CA LEU A 72 -11.25 9.97 13.28
C LEU A 72 -12.53 10.77 13.52
N LEU A 73 -13.68 10.10 13.46
CA LEU A 73 -14.98 10.74 13.65
C LEU A 73 -15.24 11.04 15.13
N TYR A 74 -15.00 10.06 15.99
CA TYR A 74 -15.05 10.25 17.43
C TYR A 74 -14.27 9.18 18.15
N LYS A 75 -13.89 9.52 19.39
CA LYS A 75 -13.14 8.68 20.32
C LYS A 75 -13.77 8.84 21.69
N LYS A 76 -14.30 7.75 22.27
CA LYS A 76 -14.95 7.74 23.58
C LYS A 76 -14.42 6.57 24.40
N ARG A 77 -14.18 6.80 25.68
CA ARG A 77 -13.82 5.75 26.64
C ARG A 77 -15.01 5.49 27.55
N GLU A 78 -15.50 4.26 27.61
CA GLU A 78 -16.61 3.82 28.45
C GLU A 78 -16.20 2.53 29.17
N ASN A 79 -16.35 2.46 30.50
CA ASN A 79 -16.16 1.24 31.30
C ASN A 79 -14.89 0.42 30.96
N ASN A 80 -13.73 1.09 30.87
CA ASN A 80 -12.43 0.55 30.42
C ASN A 80 -12.33 0.15 28.94
N GLU A 81 -13.43 0.12 28.20
CA GLU A 81 -13.44 -0.09 26.77
C GLU A 81 -13.23 1.23 26.03
N MET A 82 -12.57 1.13 24.88
CA MET A 82 -12.29 2.23 23.99
C MET A 82 -13.10 2.08 22.71
N ILE A 83 -13.99 3.04 22.47
CA ILE A 83 -14.85 3.10 21.29
C ILE A 83 -14.31 4.17 20.36
N MET A 84 -14.00 3.79 19.13
CA MET A 84 -13.52 4.70 18.11
C MET A 84 -14.27 4.47 16.83
N SER A 85 -14.57 5.54 16.10
CA SER A 85 -15.09 5.44 14.74
C SER A 85 -14.17 6.16 13.77
N LEU A 86 -13.78 5.44 12.73
CA LEU A 86 -12.80 5.83 11.73
C LEU A 86 -13.43 5.71 10.35
N VAL A 87 -12.93 6.52 9.41
CA VAL A 87 -13.19 6.38 7.98
C VAL A 87 -11.84 6.24 7.30
N THR A 88 -11.70 5.22 6.45
CA THR A 88 -10.53 5.01 5.60
C THR A 88 -10.67 5.92 4.38
N GLU A 89 -9.68 6.76 4.06
CA GLU A 89 -9.72 7.62 2.87
C GLU A 89 -8.61 7.26 1.88
N GLU A 90 -7.46 6.81 2.40
CA GLU A 90 -6.33 6.34 1.60
C GLU A 90 -6.09 4.83 1.75
N GLU A 91 -5.27 4.27 0.86
CA GLU A 91 -4.94 2.84 0.87
C GLU A 91 -4.06 2.47 2.06
N ASP A 92 -3.15 3.37 2.46
CA ASP A 92 -2.31 3.19 3.64
C ASP A 92 -3.14 3.13 4.93
N ASP A 93 -4.31 3.78 4.97
CA ASP A 93 -5.23 3.73 6.12
C ASP A 93 -5.72 2.31 6.38
N LEU A 94 -5.85 1.48 5.35
CA LEU A 94 -6.24 0.08 5.50
C LEU A 94 -5.14 -0.74 6.18
N TRP A 95 -3.87 -0.45 5.89
CA TRP A 95 -2.73 -1.06 6.58
C TRP A 95 -2.66 -0.62 8.04
N HIS A 96 -2.88 0.66 8.27
CA HIS A 96 -2.97 1.23 9.61
C HIS A 96 -4.11 0.62 10.43
N LEU A 97 -5.28 0.47 9.81
CA LEU A 97 -6.44 -0.20 10.41
C LEU A 97 -6.16 -1.69 10.68
N TYR A 98 -5.48 -2.38 9.77
CA TYR A 98 -5.01 -3.75 9.97
C TYR A 98 -4.13 -3.88 11.22
N ASN A 99 -3.21 -2.93 11.43
CA ASN A 99 -2.36 -2.88 12.61
C ASN A 99 -3.07 -2.46 13.90
N LEU A 100 -4.17 -1.72 13.78
CA LEU A 100 -4.98 -1.30 14.90
C LEU A 100 -5.87 -2.45 15.40
N LEU A 101 -6.43 -3.28 14.51
CA LEU A 101 -7.32 -4.37 14.87
C LEU A 101 -6.59 -5.55 15.54
N SER A 102 -7.28 -6.25 16.43
CA SER A 102 -6.76 -7.46 17.08
C SER A 102 -7.87 -8.50 17.24
N VAL A 103 -7.46 -9.77 17.34
CA VAL A 103 -8.39 -10.88 17.58
C VAL A 103 -9.07 -10.69 18.93
N GLY A 104 -10.40 -10.85 18.97
CA GLY A 104 -11.23 -10.64 20.15
C GLY A 104 -11.80 -9.22 20.30
N ASP A 105 -11.39 -8.27 19.46
CA ASP A 105 -12.03 -6.96 19.41
C ASP A 105 -13.42 -7.04 18.79
N GLN A 106 -14.28 -6.06 19.08
CA GLN A 106 -15.58 -5.93 18.44
C GLN A 106 -15.53 -4.83 17.37
N VAL A 107 -15.97 -5.16 16.16
CA VAL A 107 -15.99 -4.27 15.00
C VAL A 107 -17.41 -4.15 14.46
N GLU A 108 -17.83 -2.91 14.20
CA GLU A 108 -19.13 -2.57 13.64
C GLU A 108 -18.92 -1.84 12.30
N ALA A 109 -19.42 -2.45 11.22
CA ALA A 109 -19.23 -1.97 9.85
C ALA A 109 -20.47 -2.27 9.00
N TYR A 110 -20.58 -1.57 7.86
CA TYR A 110 -21.61 -1.83 6.85
C TYR A 110 -21.26 -3.07 6.04
N THR A 111 -22.23 -3.94 5.79
CA THR A 111 -22.07 -5.09 4.91
C THR A 111 -23.32 -5.30 4.06
N SER A 112 -23.15 -5.95 2.92
CA SER A 112 -24.26 -6.49 2.15
C SER A 112 -24.35 -8.00 2.35
N ARG A 113 -25.56 -8.53 2.47
CA ARG A 113 -25.80 -9.98 2.60
C ARG A 113 -27.00 -10.40 1.76
N LYS A 114 -26.88 -11.55 1.11
CA LYS A 114 -28.01 -12.24 0.46
C LYS A 114 -28.90 -12.84 1.53
N VAL A 115 -30.14 -12.37 1.60
CA VAL A 115 -31.18 -12.87 2.48
C VAL A 115 -32.17 -13.66 1.64
N HIS A 116 -32.43 -14.90 2.02
CA HIS A 116 -33.48 -15.71 1.42
C HIS A 116 -34.80 -15.34 2.09
N LYS A 117 -35.77 -14.85 1.30
CA LYS A 117 -37.15 -14.70 1.74
C LYS A 117 -37.98 -15.82 1.15
N GLU A 118 -38.74 -16.48 2.00
CA GLU A 118 -39.74 -17.46 1.61
C GLU A 118 -41.01 -16.70 1.19
N LEU A 119 -41.35 -16.75 -0.10
CA LEU A 119 -42.67 -16.37 -0.62
C LEU A 119 -43.37 -17.64 -1.10
N GLY A 120 -44.06 -18.33 -0.18
CA GLY A 120 -44.72 -19.60 -0.48
C GLY A 120 -43.72 -20.69 -0.88
N ASN A 121 -43.96 -21.39 -1.99
CA ASN A 121 -43.10 -22.47 -2.51
C ASN A 121 -41.82 -21.99 -3.24
N ASN A 122 -41.61 -20.67 -3.38
CA ASN A 122 -40.45 -20.11 -4.09
C ASN A 122 -39.55 -19.32 -3.14
N TYR A 123 -38.24 -19.50 -3.28
CA TYR A 123 -37.22 -18.73 -2.57
C TYR A 123 -36.79 -17.53 -3.40
N ALA A 124 -37.04 -16.32 -2.90
CA ALA A 124 -36.50 -15.09 -3.49
C ALA A 124 -35.23 -14.67 -2.73
N THR A 125 -34.13 -14.45 -3.45
CA THR A 125 -32.89 -13.91 -2.88
C THR A 125 -32.85 -12.39 -3.03
N GLU A 126 -32.84 -11.67 -1.91
CA GLU A 126 -32.70 -10.21 -1.88
C GLU A 126 -31.33 -9.85 -1.27
N ILE A 127 -30.57 -8.95 -1.91
CA ILE A 127 -29.33 -8.42 -1.32
C ILE A 127 -29.70 -7.22 -0.46
N ARG A 128 -29.47 -7.32 0.85
CA ARG A 128 -29.74 -6.23 1.79
C ARG A 128 -28.44 -5.69 2.38
N LYS A 129 -28.35 -4.37 2.46
CA LYS A 129 -27.29 -3.67 3.20
C LYS A 129 -27.72 -3.53 4.66
N MET A 130 -26.84 -3.86 5.58
CA MET A 130 -27.08 -3.82 7.01
C MET A 130 -25.80 -3.52 7.77
N VAL A 131 -25.92 -3.05 9.01
CA VAL A 131 -24.78 -2.91 9.92
C VAL A 131 -24.73 -4.16 10.79
N LEU A 132 -23.56 -4.78 10.87
CA LEU A 132 -23.31 -5.91 11.78
C LEU A 132 -22.23 -5.54 12.79
N SER A 133 -22.27 -6.17 13.95
CA SER A 133 -21.24 -6.06 14.98
C SER A 133 -20.60 -7.43 15.18
N LEU A 134 -19.36 -7.61 14.73
CA LEU A 134 -18.64 -8.87 14.81
C LEU A 134 -17.58 -8.84 15.91
N CYS A 135 -17.42 -9.94 16.62
CA CYS A 135 -16.23 -10.24 17.40
C CYS A 135 -15.19 -10.87 16.47
N VAL A 136 -14.04 -10.20 16.33
CA VAL A 136 -13.01 -10.53 15.36
C VAL A 136 -12.35 -11.87 15.71
N THR A 137 -12.35 -12.80 14.76
CA THR A 137 -11.64 -14.08 14.87
C THR A 137 -10.39 -14.12 14.01
N LYS A 138 -10.42 -13.51 12.82
CA LYS A 138 -9.31 -13.49 11.88
C LYS A 138 -9.30 -12.19 11.09
N ILE A 139 -8.11 -11.68 10.82
CA ILE A 139 -7.90 -10.45 10.05
C ILE A 139 -6.90 -10.79 8.94
N ASP A 140 -7.29 -10.58 7.70
CA ASP A 140 -6.44 -10.78 6.52
C ASP A 140 -6.36 -9.45 5.75
N PHE A 141 -5.14 -8.98 5.46
CA PHE A 141 -4.93 -7.79 4.64
C PHE A 141 -4.30 -8.18 3.30
N ASP A 142 -4.93 -7.75 2.22
CA ASP A 142 -4.43 -7.96 0.87
C ASP A 142 -3.87 -6.64 0.31
N SER A 143 -2.54 -6.55 0.25
CA SER A 143 -1.82 -5.38 -0.27
C SER A 143 -1.97 -5.21 -1.77
N ALA A 144 -2.31 -6.26 -2.54
CA ALA A 144 -2.46 -6.15 -3.99
C ALA A 144 -3.82 -5.57 -4.37
N ASN A 145 -4.87 -5.97 -3.65
CA ASN A 145 -6.25 -5.56 -3.91
C ASN A 145 -6.73 -4.42 -3.00
N ASN A 146 -5.89 -3.93 -2.08
CA ASN A 146 -6.21 -2.89 -1.10
C ASN A 146 -7.55 -3.15 -0.40
N ASN A 147 -7.68 -4.36 0.13
CA ASN A 147 -8.89 -4.79 0.83
C ASN A 147 -8.50 -5.43 2.16
N LEU A 148 -9.19 -5.01 3.22
CA LEU A 148 -9.04 -5.55 4.56
C LEU A 148 -10.22 -6.48 4.87
N ARG A 149 -9.92 -7.76 5.05
CA ARG A 149 -10.91 -8.79 5.39
C ARG A 149 -10.91 -9.05 6.88
N VAL A 150 -12.06 -8.84 7.52
CA VAL A 150 -12.24 -9.08 8.95
C VAL A 150 -13.32 -10.13 9.14
N ALA A 151 -12.91 -11.35 9.49
CA ALA A 151 -13.82 -12.44 9.80
C ALA A 151 -14.13 -12.47 11.29
N GLY A 152 -15.39 -12.73 11.63
CA GLY A 152 -15.82 -12.77 13.02
C GLY A 152 -17.21 -13.34 13.23
N ARG A 153 -17.61 -13.45 14.49
CA ARG A 153 -18.95 -13.92 14.90
C ARG A 153 -19.83 -12.74 15.28
N ASN A 154 -21.09 -12.75 14.85
CA ASN A 154 -22.04 -11.69 15.19
C ASN A 154 -22.36 -11.66 16.69
N VAL A 155 -22.24 -10.50 17.32
CA VAL A 155 -22.46 -10.29 18.76
C VAL A 155 -23.84 -9.70 19.05
N LYS A 156 -24.31 -8.77 18.20
CA LYS A 156 -25.61 -8.12 18.37
C LYS A 156 -26.70 -8.85 17.59
N ASN A 157 -27.91 -8.88 18.13
CA ASN A 157 -29.05 -9.40 17.38
C ASN A 157 -29.33 -8.51 16.17
N ASN A 158 -29.59 -9.12 15.01
CA ASN A 158 -30.03 -8.42 13.81
C ASN A 158 -31.16 -9.22 13.15
N GLU A 159 -32.08 -8.54 12.47
CA GLU A 159 -33.27 -9.14 11.84
C GLU A 159 -32.92 -10.28 10.87
N PHE A 160 -31.76 -10.20 10.22
CA PHE A 160 -31.34 -11.14 9.17
C PHE A 160 -30.19 -12.07 9.59
N VAL A 161 -29.57 -11.84 10.74
CA VAL A 161 -28.35 -12.55 11.16
C VAL A 161 -28.46 -12.93 12.62
N LYS A 162 -28.48 -14.24 12.87
CA LYS A 162 -28.52 -14.79 14.23
C LYS A 162 -27.23 -14.46 14.98
N ILE A 163 -27.33 -14.33 16.30
CA ILE A 163 -26.18 -14.17 17.19
C ILE A 163 -25.27 -15.40 17.05
N GLY A 164 -23.96 -15.18 17.02
CA GLY A 164 -22.94 -16.22 16.89
C GLY A 164 -22.66 -16.67 15.45
N GLN A 165 -23.46 -16.26 14.46
CA GLN A 165 -23.20 -16.60 13.07
C GLN A 165 -21.92 -15.93 12.56
N TYR A 166 -21.12 -16.68 11.83
CA TYR A 166 -19.91 -16.17 11.19
C TYR A 166 -20.25 -15.28 10.00
N HIS A 167 -19.52 -14.19 9.89
CA HIS A 167 -19.56 -13.27 8.76
C HIS A 167 -18.16 -12.68 8.54
N THR A 168 -17.90 -12.22 7.32
CA THR A 168 -16.65 -11.55 6.96
C THR A 168 -16.98 -10.18 6.40
N PHE A 169 -16.35 -9.14 6.96
CA PHE A 169 -16.35 -7.81 6.36
C PHE A 169 -15.22 -7.70 5.35
N ASP A 170 -15.56 -7.24 4.15
CA ASP A 170 -14.61 -6.70 3.18
C ASP A 170 -14.63 -5.19 3.35
N ILE A 171 -13.56 -4.61 3.88
CA ILE A 171 -13.43 -3.19 4.16
C ILE A 171 -12.66 -2.53 3.02
N GLY A 172 -13.32 -1.60 2.35
CA GLY A 172 -12.75 -0.78 1.30
C GLY A 172 -12.37 0.64 1.73
N ILE A 173 -12.09 1.46 0.73
CA ILE A 173 -11.84 2.90 0.87
C ILE A 173 -13.18 3.64 1.03
N ASN A 174 -13.20 4.71 1.83
CA ASN A 174 -14.35 5.54 2.20
C ASN A 174 -15.44 4.80 2.99
N GLU A 175 -15.08 3.72 3.66
CA GLU A 175 -16.00 2.97 4.50
C GLU A 175 -15.83 3.35 5.98
N LYS A 176 -16.97 3.55 6.65
CA LYS A 176 -16.99 3.88 8.08
C LYS A 176 -16.95 2.60 8.91
N ILE A 177 -16.02 2.60 9.86
CA ILE A 177 -15.83 1.50 10.80
C ILE A 177 -15.89 2.03 12.20
N LYS A 178 -16.44 1.22 13.09
CA LYS A 178 -16.40 1.46 14.52
C LYS A 178 -15.74 0.27 15.21
N ILE A 179 -14.74 0.56 16.02
CA ILE A 179 -13.94 -0.43 16.75
C ILE A 179 -14.20 -0.23 18.23
N VAL A 180 -14.48 -1.32 18.93
CA VAL A 180 -14.61 -1.39 20.37
C VAL A 180 -13.52 -2.32 20.89
N LYS A 181 -12.57 -1.74 21.63
CA LYS A 181 -11.41 -2.43 22.19
C LYS A 181 -11.52 -2.51 23.70
N LYS A 182 -11.29 -3.70 24.25
CA LYS A 182 -11.25 -3.91 25.71
C LYS A 182 -9.93 -3.49 26.32
N ASN A 183 -8.82 -3.78 25.65
CA ASN A 183 -7.47 -3.44 26.10
C ASN A 183 -6.92 -2.32 25.22
N TRP A 184 -6.81 -1.12 25.80
CA TRP A 184 -6.27 0.05 25.11
C TRP A 184 -4.90 0.43 25.66
N ASP A 185 -3.85 0.07 24.91
CA ASP A 185 -2.44 0.29 25.28
C ASP A 185 -1.88 1.61 24.70
N HIS A 186 -0.75 2.08 25.24
CA HIS A 186 -0.06 3.26 24.68
C HIS A 186 0.40 3.03 23.23
N ILE A 187 0.79 1.81 22.87
CA ILE A 187 1.20 1.46 21.49
C ILE A 187 0.03 1.67 20.51
N PHE A 188 -1.19 1.30 20.89
CA PHE A 188 -2.36 1.55 20.03
C PHE A 188 -2.70 3.03 19.94
N LYS A 189 -2.42 3.80 21.00
CA LYS A 189 -2.55 5.26 20.96
C LYS A 189 -1.54 5.88 19.99
N GLU A 190 -0.27 5.49 20.06
CA GLU A 190 0.77 5.94 19.13
C GLU A 190 0.40 5.56 17.69
N LYS A 191 -0.02 4.31 17.45
CA LYS A 191 -0.49 3.87 16.12
C LYS A 191 -1.67 4.70 15.62
N LEU A 192 -2.67 4.96 16.46
CA LEU A 192 -3.82 5.79 16.08
C LEU A 192 -3.39 7.22 15.72
N GLU A 193 -2.47 7.81 16.50
CA GLU A 193 -1.93 9.14 16.22
C GLU A 193 -1.17 9.17 14.88
N GLU A 194 -0.40 8.13 14.58
CA GLU A 194 0.24 7.96 13.26
C GLU A 194 -0.78 7.88 12.13
N CYS A 195 -1.91 7.18 12.33
CA CYS A 195 -2.97 7.07 11.31
C CYS A 195 -3.61 8.44 11.01
N THR A 196 -3.75 9.30 12.02
CA THR A 196 -4.43 10.59 11.90
C THR A 196 -3.51 11.73 11.48
N ASN A 197 -2.20 11.50 11.33
CA ASN A 197 -1.24 12.58 11.12
C ASN A 197 -1.02 12.87 9.63
N ILE A 198 -1.52 14.02 9.20
CA ILE A 198 -1.47 14.61 7.85
C ILE A 198 -0.05 14.74 7.27
N ARG A 199 0.96 14.97 8.12
CA ARG A 199 2.31 15.39 7.68
C ARG A 199 3.13 14.29 7.00
N ASN A 200 2.63 13.07 6.99
CA ASN A 200 3.41 11.86 6.77
C ASN A 200 3.18 11.20 5.39
N THR A 201 2.31 11.73 4.52
CA THR A 201 1.95 11.11 3.21
C THR A 201 2.96 11.39 2.08
N SER A 202 4.25 11.36 2.41
CA SER A 202 5.31 11.68 1.47
C SER A 202 5.69 10.48 0.61
N GLU A 203 5.06 10.36 -0.54
CA GLU A 203 5.34 9.27 -1.46
C GLU A 203 6.61 9.52 -2.29
N VAL A 204 7.45 8.49 -2.38
CA VAL A 204 8.59 8.43 -3.28
C VAL A 204 8.30 7.39 -4.36
N GLY A 205 8.32 7.82 -5.62
CA GLY A 205 8.21 6.90 -6.74
C GLY A 205 9.56 6.27 -7.06
N ILE A 206 9.63 4.96 -7.26
CA ILE A 206 10.82 4.24 -7.70
C ILE A 206 10.48 3.47 -8.97
N LEU A 207 11.02 3.89 -10.10
CA LEU A 207 10.89 3.23 -11.39
C LEU A 207 12.19 2.49 -11.71
N LEU A 208 12.12 1.16 -11.71
CA LEU A 208 13.22 0.29 -12.10
C LEU A 208 13.03 -0.15 -13.56
N ILE A 209 14.04 0.08 -14.41
CA ILE A 209 13.97 -0.19 -15.86
C ILE A 209 15.12 -1.09 -16.31
N ASP A 210 14.77 -2.09 -17.12
CA ASP A 210 15.67 -2.95 -17.90
C ASP A 210 15.34 -2.89 -19.41
N CYS A 211 16.09 -3.66 -20.21
CA CYS A 211 15.68 -4.04 -21.54
C CYS A 211 14.36 -4.85 -21.55
N GLY A 212 13.24 -4.15 -21.73
CA GLY A 212 11.94 -4.78 -21.94
C GLY A 212 11.15 -5.05 -20.66
N HIS A 213 11.71 -4.78 -19.49
CA HIS A 213 11.01 -4.88 -18.21
C HIS A 213 11.08 -3.55 -17.47
N ALA A 214 9.95 -3.07 -16.96
CA ALA A 214 9.91 -1.91 -16.09
C ALA A 214 8.93 -2.13 -14.95
N ASN A 215 9.41 -1.93 -13.72
CA ASN A 215 8.62 -2.06 -12.50
C ASN A 215 8.58 -0.72 -11.78
N MET A 216 7.37 -0.24 -11.49
CA MET A 216 7.17 0.95 -10.68
C MET A 216 6.74 0.57 -9.27
N TYR A 217 7.48 1.05 -8.29
CA TYR A 217 7.16 0.94 -6.88
C TYR A 217 6.85 2.33 -6.31
N LEU A 218 5.85 2.41 -5.45
CA LEU A 218 5.55 3.58 -4.65
C LEU A 218 6.00 3.27 -3.23
N LEU A 219 6.99 3.99 -2.74
CA LEU A 219 7.44 3.89 -1.37
C LEU A 219 6.62 4.86 -0.52
N THR A 220 5.78 4.30 0.34
CA THR A 220 5.07 5.00 1.41
C THR A 220 5.88 4.88 2.71
N GLU A 221 5.37 5.40 3.83
CA GLU A 221 6.14 5.39 5.10
C GLU A 221 6.38 4.00 5.68
N ASN A 222 5.47 3.07 5.42
CA ASN A 222 5.45 1.77 6.08
C ASN A 222 5.50 0.61 5.07
N LEU A 223 5.15 0.88 3.81
CA LEU A 223 5.01 -0.12 2.76
C LEU A 223 5.68 0.37 1.47
N TYR A 224 6.00 -0.58 0.60
CA TYR A 224 6.27 -0.27 -0.81
C TYR A 224 5.27 -1.04 -1.67
N LYS A 225 4.50 -0.32 -2.47
CA LYS A 225 3.45 -0.89 -3.33
C LYS A 225 3.96 -1.01 -4.76
N ASN A 226 3.75 -2.16 -5.40
CA ASN A 226 3.94 -2.24 -6.85
C ASN A 226 2.72 -1.60 -7.54
N VAL A 227 2.96 -0.54 -8.30
CA VAL A 227 1.90 0.19 -9.01
C VAL A 227 1.63 -0.48 -10.36
N PHE A 228 2.69 -0.78 -11.11
CA PHE A 228 2.58 -1.46 -12.38
C PHE A 228 3.89 -2.15 -12.77
N SER A 229 3.75 -3.20 -13.57
CA SER A 229 4.85 -3.92 -14.21
C SER A 229 4.58 -3.97 -15.72
N VAL A 230 5.48 -3.39 -16.51
CA VAL A 230 5.46 -3.48 -17.98
C VAL A 230 6.48 -4.52 -18.42
N ASN A 231 6.03 -5.51 -19.18
CA ASN A 231 6.90 -6.51 -19.79
C ASN A 231 6.67 -6.55 -21.30
N LYS A 232 7.74 -6.31 -22.05
CA LYS A 232 7.76 -6.32 -23.51
C LYS A 232 9.01 -7.02 -24.00
N ILE A 233 8.80 -8.01 -24.86
CA ILE A 233 9.90 -8.73 -25.51
C ILE A 233 10.59 -7.78 -26.50
N ILE A 234 11.85 -7.46 -26.22
CA ILE A 234 12.70 -6.69 -27.14
C ILE A 234 13.64 -7.68 -27.84
N HIS A 235 13.45 -7.85 -29.14
CA HIS A 235 14.32 -8.71 -29.94
C HIS A 235 15.73 -8.12 -30.01
N LYS A 236 16.75 -8.95 -29.78
CA LYS A 236 18.15 -8.55 -29.88
C LYS A 236 18.47 -8.01 -31.28
N LYS A 237 19.42 -7.07 -31.35
CA LYS A 237 19.95 -6.57 -32.63
C LYS A 237 20.53 -7.76 -33.43
N LYS A 238 19.99 -8.01 -34.62
CA LYS A 238 20.66 -8.82 -35.65
C LYS A 238 21.58 -7.89 -36.45
N GLU A 239 22.69 -8.40 -36.95
CA GLU A 239 23.80 -7.61 -37.53
C GLU A 239 23.38 -6.55 -38.57
N LYS A 240 24.13 -5.44 -38.51
CA LYS A 240 24.31 -4.27 -39.40
C LYS A 240 23.08 -3.53 -39.98
N ASN A 241 21.96 -4.16 -40.36
CA ASN A 241 20.87 -3.49 -41.09
C ASN A 241 19.53 -3.33 -40.33
N ASN A 242 19.31 -4.04 -39.21
CA ASN A 242 18.02 -4.03 -38.49
C ASN A 242 17.97 -3.14 -37.23
N ASN A 243 18.81 -2.11 -37.16
CA ASN A 243 18.81 -1.15 -36.04
C ASN A 243 17.48 -0.38 -35.93
N SER A 244 16.74 -0.21 -37.04
CA SER A 244 15.48 0.55 -37.06
C SER A 244 14.35 -0.17 -36.30
N LEU A 245 14.24 -1.50 -36.42
CA LEU A 245 13.22 -2.29 -35.71
C LEU A 245 13.49 -2.31 -34.20
N TYR A 246 14.73 -2.55 -33.81
CA TYR A 246 15.14 -2.52 -32.40
C TYR A 246 14.80 -1.19 -31.74
N ARG A 247 15.17 -0.06 -32.38
CA ARG A 247 14.83 1.28 -31.90
C ARG A 247 13.32 1.49 -31.81
N LYS A 248 12.55 1.06 -32.81
CA LYS A 248 11.07 1.13 -32.78
C LYS A 248 10.48 0.35 -31.60
N HIS A 249 11.01 -0.84 -31.28
CA HIS A 249 10.55 -1.62 -30.13
C HIS A 249 10.87 -0.94 -28.80
N ILE A 250 12.07 -0.36 -28.66
CA ILE A 250 12.44 0.44 -27.48
C ILE A 250 11.57 1.69 -27.35
N ASP A 251 11.39 2.45 -28.41
CA ASP A 251 10.54 3.65 -28.38
C ASP A 251 9.10 3.29 -28.02
N SER A 252 8.61 2.15 -28.52
CA SER A 252 7.29 1.65 -28.18
C SER A 252 7.21 1.19 -26.71
N PHE A 253 8.27 0.59 -26.16
CA PHE A 253 8.38 0.26 -24.74
C PHE A 253 8.37 1.53 -23.87
N TYR A 254 9.22 2.52 -24.17
CA TYR A 254 9.25 3.77 -23.41
C TYR A 254 7.95 4.58 -23.53
N LYS A 255 7.25 4.50 -24.66
CA LYS A 255 5.89 5.06 -24.80
C LYS A 255 4.92 4.44 -23.81
N GLU A 256 4.97 3.12 -23.66
CA GLU A 256 4.10 2.36 -22.77
C GLU A 256 4.39 2.69 -21.31
N VAL A 257 5.67 2.68 -20.91
CA VAL A 257 6.10 3.07 -19.55
C VAL A 257 5.70 4.50 -19.21
N LEU A 258 5.89 5.46 -20.13
CA LEU A 258 5.47 6.85 -19.91
C LEU A 258 3.94 6.97 -19.74
N ASN A 259 3.16 6.23 -20.54
CA ASN A 259 1.71 6.24 -20.43
C ASN A 259 1.25 5.66 -19.08
N SER A 260 1.84 4.55 -18.65
CA SER A 260 1.57 3.95 -17.32
C SER A 260 1.96 4.89 -16.18
N LEU A 261 3.08 5.61 -16.30
CA LEU A 261 3.50 6.63 -15.34
C LEU A 261 2.45 7.75 -15.24
N CYS A 262 1.98 8.30 -16.36
CA CYS A 262 0.99 9.38 -16.35
C CYS A 262 -0.40 8.96 -15.88
N GLN A 263 -0.79 7.69 -16.07
CA GLN A 263 -2.10 7.18 -15.67
C GLN A 263 -2.17 6.88 -14.17
N ASN A 264 -1.09 6.30 -13.62
CA ASN A 264 -1.11 5.74 -12.27
C ASN A 264 -0.55 6.67 -11.20
N ILE A 265 0.09 7.79 -11.58
CA ILE A 265 0.80 8.66 -10.65
C ILE A 265 0.21 10.06 -10.63
N ASN A 266 -0.11 10.53 -9.42
CA ASN A 266 -0.43 11.92 -9.15
C ASN A 266 0.86 12.67 -8.77
N PHE A 267 1.44 13.39 -9.74
CA PHE A 267 2.72 14.09 -9.58
C PHE A 267 2.72 15.25 -8.57
N GLU A 268 1.54 15.68 -8.13
CA GLU A 268 1.39 16.72 -7.10
C GLU A 268 1.71 16.17 -5.70
N LYS A 269 1.29 14.93 -5.41
CA LYS A 269 1.54 14.27 -4.11
C LYS A 269 2.99 13.78 -3.96
N ILE A 270 3.62 13.33 -5.05
CA ILE A 270 4.96 12.74 -5.01
C ILE A 270 6.07 13.79 -4.86
N LYS A 271 7.00 13.53 -3.92
CA LYS A 271 8.18 14.38 -3.68
C LYS A 271 9.27 14.19 -4.74
N CYS A 272 9.63 12.94 -5.05
CA CYS A 272 10.64 12.63 -6.05
C CYS A 272 10.37 11.28 -6.72
N ILE A 273 10.89 11.13 -7.94
CA ILE A 273 10.84 9.88 -8.68
C ILE A 273 12.28 9.40 -8.94
N VAL A 274 12.61 8.22 -8.45
CA VAL A 274 13.89 7.57 -8.68
C VAL A 274 13.81 6.73 -9.94
N LEU A 275 14.77 6.90 -10.86
CA LEU A 275 15.02 6.03 -11.99
C LEU A 275 16.19 5.11 -11.63
N GLY A 276 15.90 3.84 -11.37
CA GLY A 276 16.87 2.79 -11.16
C GLY A 276 16.93 1.82 -12.35
N GLY A 277 18.02 1.08 -12.46
CA GLY A 277 18.16 0.03 -13.46
C GLY A 277 19.62 -0.31 -13.75
N PRO A 278 19.92 -1.57 -14.09
CA PRO A 278 21.23 -1.96 -14.56
C PRO A 278 21.53 -1.30 -15.92
N GLY A 279 22.81 -0.95 -16.15
CA GLY A 279 23.25 -0.41 -17.44
C GLY A 279 22.76 1.00 -17.76
N PHE A 280 22.47 1.26 -19.05
CA PHE A 280 22.25 2.61 -19.60
C PHE A 280 20.76 2.94 -19.89
N PHE A 281 19.85 1.97 -19.78
CA PHE A 281 18.43 2.14 -20.12
C PHE A 281 17.73 3.26 -19.33
N LYS A 282 18.10 3.47 -18.07
CA LYS A 282 17.60 4.57 -17.24
C LYS A 282 17.92 5.96 -17.81
N ASN A 283 19.13 6.14 -18.35
CA ASN A 283 19.56 7.41 -18.96
C ASN A 283 18.85 7.61 -20.29
N ASP A 284 18.77 6.56 -21.11
CA ASP A 284 18.05 6.59 -22.38
C ASP A 284 16.57 6.95 -22.19
N PHE A 285 15.93 6.37 -21.17
CA PHE A 285 14.55 6.70 -20.83
C PHE A 285 14.39 8.14 -20.35
N PHE A 286 15.32 8.64 -19.53
CA PHE A 286 15.33 10.04 -19.10
C PHE A 286 15.45 11.01 -20.30
N HIS A 287 16.37 10.73 -21.24
CA HIS A 287 16.49 11.49 -22.48
C HIS A 287 15.23 11.38 -23.35
N PHE A 288 14.59 10.22 -23.39
CA PHE A 288 13.33 10.02 -24.11
C PHE A 288 12.19 10.87 -23.54
N ILE A 289 12.08 10.98 -22.20
CA ILE A 289 11.12 11.87 -21.53
C ILE A 289 11.39 13.32 -21.95
N TYR A 290 12.66 13.75 -21.89
CA TYR A 290 13.09 15.11 -22.21
C TYR A 290 12.76 15.50 -23.67
N ASN A 291 13.07 14.64 -24.63
CA ASN A 291 12.75 14.89 -26.04
C ASN A 291 11.23 14.99 -26.28
N LYS A 292 10.44 14.17 -25.58
CA LYS A 292 8.98 14.19 -25.73
C LYS A 292 8.31 15.41 -25.13
N SER A 293 8.82 15.93 -24.01
CA SER A 293 8.29 17.15 -23.40
C SER A 293 8.47 18.36 -24.30
N GLU A 294 9.63 18.49 -24.95
CA GLU A 294 9.90 19.60 -25.88
C GLU A 294 8.95 19.57 -27.08
N ILE A 295 8.66 18.37 -27.60
CA ILE A 295 7.79 18.21 -28.76
C ILE A 295 6.31 18.46 -28.43
N LYS A 296 5.84 18.07 -27.24
CA LYS A 296 4.41 18.11 -26.87
C LYS A 296 4.00 19.29 -25.99
N ASN A 297 4.92 20.02 -25.38
CA ASN A 297 4.64 21.14 -24.47
C ASN A 297 3.58 20.83 -23.38
N GLU A 298 3.54 19.59 -22.89
CA GLU A 298 2.65 19.22 -21.80
C GLU A 298 3.25 19.71 -20.47
N LYS A 299 2.63 20.75 -19.88
CA LYS A 299 3.04 21.34 -18.58
C LYS A 299 3.20 20.31 -17.46
N LYS A 300 2.40 19.24 -17.49
CA LYS A 300 2.48 18.14 -16.52
C LYS A 300 3.83 17.41 -16.59
N ILE A 301 4.37 17.18 -17.79
CA ILE A 301 5.63 16.45 -17.97
C ILE A 301 6.84 17.32 -17.59
N LEU A 302 6.77 18.63 -17.88
CA LEU A 302 7.83 19.57 -17.54
C LEU A 302 8.08 19.65 -16.03
N ASN A 303 7.01 19.73 -15.23
CA ASN A 303 7.10 19.77 -13.75
C ASN A 303 7.63 18.47 -13.13
N ILE A 304 7.60 17.35 -13.85
CA ILE A 304 8.12 16.07 -13.35
C ILE A 304 9.64 16.01 -13.52
N GLN A 305 10.21 16.75 -14.49
CA GLN A 305 11.63 16.66 -14.84
C GLN A 305 12.54 16.97 -13.64
N ASP A 306 12.24 18.03 -12.92
CA ASP A 306 13.01 18.48 -11.75
C ASP A 306 12.92 17.50 -10.56
N LYS A 307 11.96 16.57 -10.61
CA LYS A 307 11.73 15.57 -9.56
C LYS A 307 12.46 14.26 -9.80
N PHE A 308 13.04 14.03 -10.98
CA PHE A 308 13.75 12.77 -11.28
C PHE A 308 15.12 12.71 -10.61
N LEU A 309 15.45 11.51 -10.10
CA LEU A 309 16.78 11.16 -9.60
C LEU A 309 17.24 9.88 -10.28
N ILE A 310 18.41 9.90 -10.90
CA ILE A 310 18.98 8.72 -11.55
C ILE A 310 19.90 8.02 -10.55
N ILE A 311 19.64 6.73 -10.32
CA ILE A 311 20.40 5.90 -9.37
C ILE A 311 20.84 4.61 -10.07
N LYS A 312 22.02 4.10 -9.70
CA LYS A 312 22.53 2.84 -10.22
C LYS A 312 22.02 1.71 -9.33
N THR A 313 21.41 0.70 -9.93
CA THR A 313 20.95 -0.50 -9.22
C THR A 313 21.48 -1.75 -9.89
N SER A 314 21.58 -2.84 -9.12
CA SER A 314 22.00 -4.15 -9.62
C SER A 314 20.91 -4.87 -10.42
N SER A 315 19.63 -4.66 -10.05
CA SER A 315 18.47 -5.37 -10.60
C SER A 315 17.23 -4.47 -10.71
N ILE A 316 16.12 -5.07 -11.19
CA ILE A 316 14.80 -4.45 -11.43
C ILE A 316 13.74 -4.98 -10.45
N TYR A 317 14.16 -5.86 -9.54
CA TYR A 317 13.29 -6.46 -8.54
C TYR A 317 13.34 -5.71 -7.20
N LYS A 318 12.46 -6.11 -6.28
CA LYS A 318 12.28 -5.50 -4.96
C LYS A 318 13.58 -5.38 -4.15
N THR A 319 14.52 -6.29 -4.33
CA THR A 319 15.83 -6.29 -3.65
C THR A 319 16.61 -5.00 -3.90
N SER A 320 16.48 -4.40 -5.09
CA SER A 320 17.18 -3.17 -5.47
C SER A 320 16.64 -1.90 -4.79
N ILE A 321 15.46 -1.95 -4.17
CA ILE A 321 14.92 -0.83 -3.37
C ILE A 321 15.85 -0.58 -2.18
N ASN A 322 16.37 -1.63 -1.55
CA ASN A 322 17.30 -1.51 -0.44
C ASN A 322 18.63 -0.86 -0.85
N GLU A 323 19.08 -1.07 -2.10
CA GLU A 323 20.27 -0.41 -2.64
C GLU A 323 20.00 1.09 -2.84
N ILE A 324 18.86 1.44 -3.45
CA ILE A 324 18.45 2.83 -3.67
C ILE A 324 18.34 3.62 -2.36
N ILE A 325 17.80 3.00 -1.31
CA ILE A 325 17.66 3.67 -0.01
C ILE A 325 19.02 3.87 0.67
N LYS A 326 20.02 3.02 0.37
CA LYS A 326 21.38 3.16 0.91
C LYS A 326 22.17 4.31 0.27
N ASP A 327 21.84 4.71 -0.96
CA ASP A 327 22.56 5.76 -1.68
C ASP A 327 22.43 7.15 -1.02
N GLU A 328 23.54 7.88 -0.89
CA GLU A 328 23.59 9.20 -0.25
C GLU A 328 22.72 10.26 -0.95
N HIS A 329 22.69 10.25 -2.29
CA HIS A 329 21.86 11.17 -3.07
C HIS A 329 20.37 11.02 -2.73
N MET A 330 19.96 9.79 -2.44
CA MET A 330 18.60 9.50 -2.05
C MET A 330 18.35 9.82 -0.58
N LYS A 331 19.28 9.44 0.31
CA LYS A 331 19.19 9.73 1.74
C LYS A 331 18.89 11.20 1.99
N LYS A 332 19.58 12.14 1.34
CA LYS A 332 19.34 13.60 1.49
C LYS A 332 17.89 14.01 1.21
N LYS A 333 17.22 13.38 0.24
CA LYS A 333 15.81 13.66 -0.07
C LYS A 333 14.83 12.91 0.84
N ILE A 334 15.23 11.73 1.35
CA ILE A 334 14.39 10.87 2.19
C ILE A 334 14.70 10.97 3.71
N LEU A 335 15.53 11.93 4.18
CA LEU A 335 15.98 12.00 5.58
C LEU A 335 14.86 11.84 6.65
N ASN A 336 13.62 12.20 6.31
CA ASN A 336 12.49 12.19 7.25
C ASN A 336 11.59 10.94 7.16
N MET A 337 11.82 9.96 6.28
CA MET A 337 10.96 8.75 6.23
C MET A 337 11.40 7.70 7.25
N LYS A 338 10.42 7.11 7.95
CA LYS A 338 10.64 6.04 8.94
C LYS A 338 11.42 4.86 8.37
N VAL A 339 11.12 4.45 7.13
CA VAL A 339 11.80 3.33 6.44
C VAL A 339 13.33 3.46 6.45
N VAL A 340 13.86 4.68 6.23
CA VAL A 340 15.31 4.91 6.19
C VAL A 340 15.92 4.70 7.58
N SER A 341 15.27 5.21 8.61
CA SER A 341 15.72 5.01 10.00
C SER A 341 15.75 3.54 10.39
N HIS A 342 14.76 2.75 9.95
CA HIS A 342 14.67 1.31 10.19
C HIS A 342 15.77 0.53 9.47
N ILE A 343 16.09 0.88 8.23
CA ILE A 343 17.18 0.26 7.48
C ILE A 343 18.54 0.63 8.11
N ASP A 344 18.73 1.87 8.52
CA ASP A 344 19.99 2.34 9.09
C ASP A 344 20.28 1.72 10.46
N ILE A 345 19.27 1.58 11.33
CA ILE A 345 19.45 0.89 12.62
C ILE A 345 19.70 -0.61 12.43
N LEU A 346 19.04 -1.26 11.46
CA LEU A 346 19.26 -2.68 11.19
C LEU A 346 20.66 -2.93 10.58
N ASN A 347 21.14 -2.06 9.71
CA ASN A 347 22.52 -2.12 9.23
C ASN A 347 23.52 -1.87 10.37
N THR A 348 23.19 -1.00 11.31
CA THR A 348 24.03 -0.73 12.50
C THR A 348 24.06 -1.95 13.41
N PHE A 349 22.92 -2.61 13.61
CA PHE A 349 22.81 -3.88 14.33
C PHE A 349 23.76 -4.93 13.74
N TYR A 350 23.72 -5.19 12.43
CA TYR A 350 24.63 -6.15 11.79
C TYR A 350 26.10 -5.76 11.92
N LYS A 351 26.44 -4.46 11.79
CA LYS A 351 27.82 -3.98 12.00
C LYS A 351 28.32 -4.16 13.42
N ILE A 352 27.45 -4.02 14.42
CA ILE A 352 27.81 -4.26 15.83
C ILE A 352 27.95 -5.75 16.05
N PHE A 353 27.03 -6.55 15.51
CA PHE A 353 27.09 -8.01 15.57
C PHE A 353 28.41 -8.57 15.01
N GLU A 354 28.86 -8.07 13.86
CA GLU A 354 30.16 -8.44 13.27
C GLU A 354 31.37 -8.04 14.13
N LYS A 355 31.27 -6.96 14.92
CA LYS A 355 32.38 -6.42 15.71
C LYS A 355 32.43 -6.95 17.14
N ASN A 356 31.27 -7.00 17.79
CA ASN A 356 31.08 -7.33 19.20
C ASN A 356 29.74 -8.05 19.37
N GLU A 357 29.77 -9.37 19.38
CA GLU A 357 28.57 -10.20 19.55
C GLU A 357 27.87 -9.93 20.90
N GLU A 358 28.64 -9.69 21.96
CA GLU A 358 28.14 -9.46 23.33
C GLU A 358 27.29 -8.19 23.50
N LYS A 359 27.34 -7.24 22.55
CA LYS A 359 26.56 -5.99 22.60
C LYS A 359 25.22 -6.10 21.87
N VAL A 360 24.86 -7.28 21.41
CA VAL A 360 23.65 -7.55 20.66
C VAL A 360 22.93 -8.71 21.33
N CYS A 361 21.61 -8.61 21.43
CA CYS A 361 20.77 -9.73 21.88
C CYS A 361 19.58 -9.90 20.93
N TYR A 362 19.13 -11.13 20.75
CA TYR A 362 17.96 -11.45 19.95
C TYR A 362 17.15 -12.58 20.59
N GLY A 363 15.83 -12.58 20.37
CA GLY A 363 14.93 -13.51 21.04
C GLY A 363 14.35 -12.99 22.36
N ASP A 364 13.18 -13.50 22.71
CA ASP A 364 12.36 -12.98 23.81
C ASP A 364 13.02 -13.11 25.18
N ALA A 365 13.70 -14.22 25.46
CA ALA A 365 14.32 -14.47 26.76
C ALA A 365 15.52 -13.55 27.02
N GLU A 366 16.43 -13.44 26.05
CA GLU A 366 17.62 -12.59 26.13
C GLU A 366 17.24 -11.12 26.24
N VAL A 367 16.31 -10.66 25.41
CA VAL A 367 15.88 -9.25 25.40
C VAL A 367 15.14 -8.89 26.70
N ARG A 368 14.35 -9.80 27.28
CA ARG A 368 13.76 -9.60 28.62
C ARG A 368 14.84 -9.45 29.68
N HIS A 369 15.86 -10.29 29.64
CA HIS A 369 16.96 -10.23 30.59
C HIS A 369 17.73 -8.90 30.47
N ALA A 370 18.09 -8.51 29.25
CA ALA A 370 18.73 -7.23 28.97
C ALA A 370 17.86 -6.03 29.40
N SER A 371 16.54 -6.12 29.24
CA SER A 371 15.59 -5.10 29.72
C SER A 371 15.59 -5.01 31.24
N SER A 372 15.65 -6.14 31.96
CA SER A 372 15.68 -6.15 33.43
C SER A 372 16.94 -5.48 34.00
N GLN A 373 18.06 -5.56 33.26
CA GLN A 373 19.32 -4.91 33.60
C GLN A 373 19.42 -3.47 33.05
N ASN A 374 18.39 -2.94 32.38
CA ASN A 374 18.40 -1.61 31.78
C ASN A 374 19.54 -1.38 30.77
N ALA A 375 20.02 -2.46 30.13
CA ALA A 375 21.17 -2.42 29.22
C ALA A 375 20.82 -2.01 27.79
N ILE A 376 19.53 -1.93 27.44
CA ILE A 376 19.07 -1.70 26.06
C ILE A 376 19.27 -0.24 25.67
N ASP A 377 19.97 -0.02 24.54
CA ASP A 377 20.06 1.28 23.85
C ASP A 377 18.97 1.41 22.79
N SER A 378 18.90 0.46 21.86
CA SER A 378 17.93 0.46 20.77
C SER A 378 17.20 -0.88 20.70
N LEU A 379 15.88 -0.86 20.90
CA LEU A 379 15.00 -2.02 20.80
C LEU A 379 14.36 -2.09 19.42
N LEU A 380 14.44 -3.26 18.79
CA LEU A 380 13.91 -3.56 17.46
C LEU A 380 12.82 -4.61 17.64
N ILE A 381 11.56 -4.27 17.32
CA ILE A 381 10.42 -5.20 17.43
C ILE A 381 9.60 -5.16 16.16
N THR A 382 9.13 -6.31 15.67
CA THR A 382 8.18 -6.37 14.56
C THR A 382 6.73 -6.23 15.00
N ASP A 383 5.89 -5.63 14.16
CA ASP A 383 4.46 -5.46 14.40
C ASP A 383 3.71 -6.79 14.56
N SER A 384 4.19 -7.85 13.92
CA SER A 384 3.61 -9.19 13.98
C SER A 384 3.58 -9.74 15.40
N ILE A 385 4.61 -9.44 16.21
CA ILE A 385 4.68 -9.86 17.62
C ILE A 385 3.53 -9.27 18.42
N PHE A 386 3.20 -7.99 18.23
CA PHE A 386 2.10 -7.35 18.95
C PHE A 386 0.72 -7.86 18.52
N ARG A 387 0.58 -8.34 17.27
CA ARG A 387 -0.70 -8.83 16.73
C ARG A 387 -0.97 -10.30 17.09
N ASN A 388 0.06 -11.16 17.02
CA ASN A 388 -0.08 -12.61 17.17
C ASN A 388 0.11 -13.10 18.61
N CYS A 389 0.32 -12.20 19.57
CA CYS A 389 0.54 -12.57 20.96
C CYS A 389 -0.76 -12.70 21.75
N ASP A 390 -0.75 -13.64 22.70
CA ASP A 390 -1.76 -13.70 23.75
C ASP A 390 -1.77 -12.40 24.58
N VAL A 391 -2.92 -12.07 25.17
CA VAL A 391 -3.14 -10.82 25.92
C VAL A 391 -2.10 -10.62 27.03
N LEU A 392 -1.72 -11.70 27.72
CA LEU A 392 -0.73 -11.64 28.79
C LEU A 392 0.68 -11.34 28.27
N ARG A 393 1.10 -12.05 27.20
CA ARG A 393 2.39 -11.81 26.54
C ARG A 393 2.47 -10.41 25.96
N ARG A 394 1.37 -9.93 25.37
CA ARG A 394 1.23 -8.57 24.85
C ARG A 394 1.52 -7.53 25.93
N LYS A 395 0.87 -7.64 27.09
CA LYS A 395 1.09 -6.73 28.22
C LYS A 395 2.55 -6.74 28.67
N ALA A 396 3.21 -7.90 28.67
CA ALA A 396 4.63 -7.98 29.01
C ALA A 396 5.51 -7.22 27.99
N TYR A 397 5.26 -7.35 26.69
CA TYR A 397 6.00 -6.58 25.67
C TYR A 397 5.71 -5.08 25.74
N VAL A 398 4.45 -4.69 25.98
CA VAL A 398 4.08 -3.28 26.18
C VAL A 398 4.83 -2.70 27.39
N ASN A 399 4.88 -3.42 28.50
CA ASN A 399 5.62 -3.02 29.69
C ASN A 399 7.13 -2.91 29.42
N MET A 400 7.70 -3.84 28.66
CA MET A 400 9.11 -3.80 28.24
C MET A 400 9.41 -2.57 27.38
N VAL A 401 8.56 -2.26 26.41
CA VAL A 401 8.69 -1.05 25.58
C VAL A 401 8.64 0.22 26.44
N GLU A 402 7.73 0.28 27.43
CA GLU A 402 7.68 1.41 28.37
C GLU A 402 8.93 1.49 29.24
N GLN A 403 9.47 0.37 29.71
CA GLN A 403 10.70 0.32 30.49
C GLN A 403 11.88 0.86 29.67
N VAL A 404 12.05 0.39 28.43
CA VAL A 404 13.13 0.86 27.55
C VAL A 404 13.00 2.36 27.27
N LYS A 405 11.79 2.86 26.98
CA LYS A 405 11.54 4.31 26.81
C LYS A 405 11.88 5.10 28.09
N LYS A 406 11.53 4.59 29.28
CA LYS A 406 11.85 5.25 30.57
C LYS A 406 13.35 5.31 30.86
N THR A 407 14.09 4.27 30.49
CA THR A 407 15.56 4.19 30.61
C THR A 407 16.28 5.05 29.55
N GLY A 408 15.52 5.72 28.67
CA GLY A 408 16.05 6.57 27.60
C GLY A 408 16.55 5.79 26.38
N GLY A 409 16.22 4.51 26.26
CA GLY A 409 16.44 3.73 25.05
C GLY A 409 15.45 4.10 23.95
N LYS A 410 15.86 3.89 22.70
CA LYS A 410 15.04 4.12 21.51
C LYS A 410 14.30 2.84 21.13
N VAL A 411 13.04 2.95 20.74
CA VAL A 411 12.23 1.81 20.29
C VAL A 411 11.86 2.00 18.84
N TYR A 412 12.16 1.00 18.02
CA TYR A 412 11.87 0.95 16.60
C TYR A 412 10.90 -0.20 16.33
N ILE A 413 9.73 0.13 15.79
CA ILE A 413 8.69 -0.84 15.45
C ILE A 413 8.72 -1.07 13.94
N PHE A 414 9.05 -2.29 13.52
CA PHE A 414 9.20 -2.68 12.13
C PHE A 414 7.89 -3.22 11.55
N SER A 415 7.56 -2.74 10.36
CA SER A 415 6.50 -3.30 9.53
C SER A 415 6.94 -4.65 8.96
N ASP A 416 6.07 -5.66 9.15
CA ASP A 416 6.25 -7.04 8.69
C ASP A 416 6.37 -7.16 7.16
N GLN A 417 5.68 -6.30 6.41
CA GLN A 417 5.67 -6.32 4.94
C GLN A 417 6.88 -5.61 4.30
N HIS A 418 7.76 -5.02 5.12
CA HIS A 418 8.98 -4.40 4.63
C HIS A 418 10.15 -5.39 4.68
N THR A 419 11.11 -5.26 3.75
CA THR A 419 12.28 -6.17 3.66
C THR A 419 13.11 -6.20 4.95
N SER A 420 13.23 -5.08 5.66
CA SER A 420 13.89 -5.02 6.97
C SER A 420 13.11 -5.74 8.08
N GLY A 421 11.77 -5.77 7.99
CA GLY A 421 10.92 -6.53 8.90
C GLY A 421 11.04 -8.03 8.66
N GLU A 422 11.06 -8.47 7.39
CA GLU A 422 11.32 -9.86 7.01
C GLU A 422 12.67 -10.36 7.53
N GLN A 423 13.71 -9.53 7.42
CA GLN A 423 15.03 -9.82 8.00
C GLN A 423 14.98 -9.94 9.52
N LEU A 424 14.30 -9.02 10.21
CA LEU A 424 14.18 -9.07 11.67
C LEU A 424 13.34 -10.26 12.16
N ASN A 425 12.27 -10.63 11.45
CA ASN A 425 11.49 -11.83 11.73
C ASN A 425 12.32 -13.11 11.56
N SER A 426 13.27 -13.13 10.62
CA SER A 426 14.23 -14.23 10.50
C SER A 426 15.11 -14.36 11.75
N LEU A 427 15.29 -13.27 12.50
CA LEU A 427 15.93 -13.21 13.82
C LEU A 427 14.89 -13.22 14.96
N THR A 428 13.87 -14.06 14.88
CA THR A 428 12.75 -14.20 15.85
C THR A 428 11.79 -13.02 15.98
N GLY A 429 12.03 -11.90 15.29
CA GLY A 429 11.17 -10.72 15.29
C GLY A 429 11.45 -9.72 16.42
N ILE A 430 12.28 -10.08 17.40
CA ILE A 430 12.71 -9.18 18.48
C ILE A 430 14.23 -9.21 18.62
N ALA A 431 14.83 -8.02 18.62
CA ALA A 431 16.26 -7.85 18.80
C ALA A 431 16.55 -6.53 19.53
N ALA A 432 17.72 -6.41 20.15
CA ALA A 432 18.15 -5.16 20.75
C ALA A 432 19.67 -4.95 20.63
N ILE A 433 20.04 -3.67 20.58
CA ILE A 433 21.40 -3.19 20.69
C ILE A 433 21.60 -2.71 22.12
N LEU A 434 22.68 -3.16 22.76
CA LEU A 434 22.99 -2.90 24.16
C LEU A 434 24.03 -1.78 24.32
N LYS A 435 23.93 -1.04 25.43
CA LYS A 435 24.90 -0.02 25.84
C LYS A 435 26.22 -0.65 26.30
N PHE A 436 26.11 -1.76 27.03
CA PHE A 436 27.20 -2.55 27.59
C PHE A 436 26.93 -4.04 27.37
N PRO A 437 27.97 -4.91 27.33
CA PRO A 437 27.79 -6.33 27.10
C PRO A 437 27.01 -6.98 28.25
N VAL A 438 26.07 -7.87 27.92
CA VAL A 438 25.27 -8.63 28.89
C VAL A 438 25.41 -10.11 28.57
N PHE A 439 25.83 -10.89 29.56
CA PHE A 439 25.93 -12.33 29.43
C PHE A 439 24.62 -12.98 29.83
N PHE A 440 24.03 -13.74 28.91
CA PHE A 440 22.84 -14.54 29.18
C PHE A 440 23.28 -16.00 29.39
N GLU A 441 23.19 -16.49 30.62
CA GLU A 441 23.39 -17.91 30.90
C GLU A 441 22.14 -18.67 30.44
N ASN A 442 22.27 -19.38 29.31
CA ASN A 442 21.24 -20.31 28.85
C ASN A 442 21.19 -21.50 29.83
N ASN A 443 20.32 -21.43 30.83
CA ASN A 443 20.03 -22.54 31.75
C ASN A 443 19.42 -23.78 31.08
N ASN A 444 19.33 -23.82 29.75
CA ASN A 444 18.81 -24.94 28.98
C ASN A 444 19.83 -26.05 28.70
N GLU A 445 21.12 -25.87 29.02
CA GLU A 445 22.13 -26.95 28.91
C GLU A 445 22.26 -27.81 30.20
N LEU A 446 21.51 -27.50 31.26
CA LEU A 446 21.52 -28.25 32.53
C LEU A 446 20.27 -29.11 32.77
N GLY A 447 19.51 -29.41 31.70
CA GLY A 447 18.18 -30.04 31.77
C GLY A 447 18.09 -31.56 31.56
N ASP A 448 19.21 -32.30 31.44
CA ASP A 448 19.19 -33.76 31.22
C ASP A 448 19.37 -34.61 32.50
N VAL A 449 19.18 -34.01 33.68
CA VAL A 449 19.17 -34.75 34.94
C VAL A 449 17.86 -34.50 35.69
N LYS A 450 17.05 -35.57 35.78
CA LYS A 450 15.75 -35.75 36.49
C LYS A 450 14.48 -35.55 35.66
N ARG A 451 14.25 -36.50 34.74
CA ARG A 451 12.89 -36.98 34.40
C ARG A 451 12.62 -38.32 35.10
N GLU A 452 12.59 -38.31 36.41
CA GLU A 452 11.90 -39.34 37.21
C GLU A 452 11.07 -38.57 38.26
N ASP A 453 9.84 -39.01 38.50
CA ASP A 453 8.85 -38.46 39.45
C ASP A 453 7.82 -37.43 38.96
N VAL A 454 7.20 -37.64 37.79
CA VAL A 454 5.81 -37.15 37.55
C VAL A 454 5.01 -38.18 36.74
N THR A 455 4.91 -39.41 37.25
CA THR A 455 4.00 -40.45 36.73
C THR A 455 3.31 -41.20 37.88
N GLN A 456 2.82 -40.48 38.89
CA GLN A 456 1.79 -41.00 39.79
C GLN A 456 0.77 -39.89 40.06
N HIS A 457 -0.52 -40.24 40.04
CA HIS A 457 -1.70 -39.37 40.11
C HIS A 457 -2.27 -38.85 38.78
N ARG A 458 -2.55 -39.79 37.87
CA ARG A 458 -3.83 -39.77 37.14
C ARG A 458 -4.56 -41.08 37.39
N GLY A 459 -5.38 -41.08 38.41
CA GLY A 459 -6.34 -42.12 38.74
C GLY A 459 -7.45 -41.48 39.56
N ASP A 460 -8.68 -41.76 39.16
CA ASP A 460 -9.93 -41.56 39.91
C ASP A 460 -10.55 -40.15 39.90
N PHE A 461 -11.37 -39.89 38.88
CA PHE A 461 -12.72 -39.34 39.07
C PHE A 461 -13.65 -39.95 38.01
N VAL A 462 -14.57 -40.78 38.49
CA VAL A 462 -15.79 -41.27 37.82
C VAL A 462 -16.82 -40.15 37.77
#